data_AF-A0A7X6SPV9-F1
#
_entry.id   AF-A0A7X6SPV9-F1
#
_cell.length_a   1.000
_cell.length_b   1.000
_cell.length_c   1.000
_cell.angle_alpha   90.00
_cell.angle_beta   90.00
_cell.angle_gamma   90.00
#
_symmetry.space_group_name_H-M   'P 1'
#
loop_
_entity.id
_entity.type
_entity.pdbx_description
1 polymer ?
#
loop_
_entity_poly.entity_id
_entity_poly.type
_entity_poly.pdbx_seq_one_letter_code
_entity_poly.pdbx_strand_id
1 'polypeptide(L)' 'MMKKVILFFALSLIILQSYSRGAVLPADTLRKNAINVYMESSDFIRKEIPYVNYVREIKDADVYIISTRQNTG' A
#
# COMPACT_ATOMS: atom_id res chain seq x y z
N MET A 1 -27.07 -34.88 -28.63
CA MET A 1 -26.60 -34.88 -27.22
C MET A 1 -25.22 -34.22 -27.03
N MET A 2 -24.29 -34.34 -27.98
CA MET A 2 -22.90 -33.86 -27.88
C MET A 2 -22.73 -32.33 -27.82
N LYS A 3 -23.61 -31.55 -28.48
CA LYS A 3 -23.55 -30.07 -28.46
C LYS A 3 -23.77 -29.47 -27.06
N LYS A 4 -24.59 -30.12 -26.22
CA LYS A 4 -24.84 -29.70 -24.83
C LYS A 4 -23.62 -29.97 -23.95
N VAL A 5 -22.87 -31.05 -24.22
CA VAL A 5 -21.64 -31.41 -23.50
C VAL A 5 -20.53 -30.39 -23.81
N ILE A 6 -20.41 -29.98 -25.07
CA ILE A 6 -19.44 -28.95 -25.49
C ILE A 6 -19.74 -27.60 -24.82
N LEU A 7 -21.02 -27.22 -24.74
CA LEU A 7 -21.44 -25.99 -24.06
C LEU A 7 -21.12 -26.04 -22.55
N PHE A 8 -21.30 -27.19 -21.92
CA PHE A 8 -20.99 -27.39 -20.51
C PHE A 8 -19.48 -27.29 -20.23
N PHE A 9 -18.66 -27.81 -21.14
CA PHE A 9 -17.20 -27.76 -21.04
C PHE A 9 -16.64 -26.35 -21.30
N ALA A 10 -17.26 -25.60 -22.22
CA ALA A 10 -16.92 -24.20 -22.45
C ALA A 10 -17.27 -23.32 -21.23
N LEU A 11 -18.38 -23.62 -20.56
CA LEU A 11 -18.81 -22.89 -19.36
C LEU A 11 -17.89 -23.15 -18.16
N SER A 12 -17.39 -24.38 -17.98
CA SER A 12 -16.48 -24.70 -16.87
C SER A 12 -15.13 -23.99 -16.98
N LEU A 13 -14.65 -23.75 -18.21
CA LEU A 13 -13.37 -23.08 -18.47
C LEU A 13 -13.37 -21.59 -18.06
N ILE A 14 -14.54 -20.93 -18.09
CA ILE A 14 -14.70 -19.52 -17.70
C ILE A 14 -14.64 -19.36 -16.18
N ILE A 15 -15.16 -20.35 -15.43
CA ILE A 15 -15.23 -20.29 -13.95
C ILE A 15 -13.83 -20.42 -13.34
N LEU A 16 -12.92 -21.16 -14.00
CA LEU A 16 -11.54 -21.37 -13.51
C LEU A 16 -10.65 -20.12 -13.57
N GLN A 17 -11.00 -19.09 -14.34
CA GLN A 17 -10.20 -17.86 -14.42
C GLN A 17 -10.39 -16.91 -13.22
N SER A 18 -11.29 -17.22 -12.29
CA SER A 18 -11.60 -16.35 -11.13
C SER A 18 -10.67 -16.53 -9.92
N TYR A 19 -9.65 -17.39 -10.00
CA TYR A 19 -8.76 -17.72 -8.87
C TYR A 19 -7.44 -16.92 -8.82
N SER A 20 -7.29 -15.85 -9.60
CA SER A 20 -6.19 -14.90 -9.39
C SER A 20 -6.64 -13.74 -8.50
N ARG A 21 -6.90 -14.05 -7.22
CA ARG A 21 -6.79 -13.01 -6.18
C ARG A 21 -5.36 -13.06 -5.70
N GLY A 22 -4.50 -12.24 -6.32
CA GLY A 22 -3.15 -12.01 -5.85
C GLY A 22 -3.21 -11.80 -4.34
N ALA A 23 -2.38 -12.54 -3.60
CA ALA A 23 -2.35 -12.48 -2.15
C ALA A 23 -2.33 -11.01 -1.72
N VAL A 24 -3.44 -10.53 -1.16
CA VAL A 24 -3.44 -9.27 -0.44
C VAL A 24 -2.61 -9.60 0.79
N LEU A 25 -1.29 -9.37 0.66
CA LEU A 25 -0.39 -9.28 1.80
C LEU A 25 -1.16 -8.48 2.86
N PRO A 26 -1.29 -8.97 4.10
CA PRO A 26 -2.05 -8.28 5.12
C PRO A 26 -1.58 -6.83 5.12
N ALA A 27 -2.46 -5.92 4.70
CA ALA A 27 -2.12 -4.53 4.54
C ALA A 27 -1.53 -4.07 5.87
N ASP A 28 -0.25 -3.73 5.81
CA ASP A 28 0.66 -3.38 6.88
C ASP A 28 -0.07 -2.77 8.09
N THR A 29 -0.43 -3.60 9.07
CA THR A 29 -1.23 -3.18 10.24
C THR A 29 -0.50 -2.14 11.08
N LEU A 30 0.84 -2.07 10.96
CA LEU A 30 1.66 -1.02 11.55
C LEU A 30 1.31 0.35 10.99
N ARG A 31 1.05 0.48 9.68
CA ARG A 31 0.73 1.78 9.07
C ARG A 31 -0.63 2.32 9.48
N LYS A 32 -1.61 1.45 9.75
CA LYS A 32 -2.96 1.86 10.16
C LYS A 32 -2.94 2.63 11.50
N ASN A 33 -2.04 2.26 12.40
CA ASN A 33 -1.91 2.89 13.72
C ASN A 33 -0.70 3.84 13.80
N ALA A 34 -0.01 4.09 12.68
CA ALA A 34 1.14 4.98 12.65
C ALA A 34 0.69 6.45 12.65
N ILE A 35 1.48 7.29 13.31
CA ILE A 35 1.23 8.72 13.42
C ILE A 35 1.36 9.42 12.06
N ASN A 36 0.46 10.37 11.78
CA ASN A 36 0.55 11.22 10.59
C ASN A 36 1.52 12.36 10.84
N VAL A 37 2.57 12.43 10.03
CA VAL A 37 3.66 13.39 10.17
C VAL A 37 3.70 14.27 8.93
N TYR A 38 3.67 15.58 9.14
CA TYR A 38 4.10 16.54 8.13
C TYR A 38 5.56 16.90 8.39
N MET A 39 6.39 16.72 7.38
CA MET A 39 7.76 17.22 7.42
C MET A 39 8.34 17.42 6.02
N GLU A 40 9.18 18.44 5.88
CA GLU A 40 10.05 18.55 4.71
C GLU A 40 11.14 17.47 4.82
N SER A 41 11.03 16.43 3.99
CA SER A 41 11.89 15.26 4.02
C SER A 41 12.45 14.93 2.64
N SER A 42 13.71 14.51 2.60
CA SER A 42 14.30 13.86 1.43
C SER A 42 13.86 12.40 1.35
N ASP A 43 14.05 11.78 0.18
CA ASP A 43 13.73 10.36 -0.01
C ASP A 43 14.52 9.43 0.91
N PHE A 44 15.74 9.84 1.28
CA PHE A 44 16.54 9.13 2.28
C PHE A 44 15.81 9.04 3.63
N ILE A 45 15.30 10.15 4.15
CA ILE A 45 14.59 10.17 5.45
C ILE A 45 13.34 9.30 5.39
N ARG A 46 12.58 9.37 4.29
CA ARG A 46 11.39 8.53 4.09
C ARG A 46 11.71 7.04 4.09
N LYS A 47 12.88 6.66 3.58
CA LYS A 47 13.36 5.28 3.57
C LYS A 47 13.81 4.81 4.96
N GLU A 48 14.52 5.68 5.69
CA GLU A 48 15.08 5.34 7.00
C GLU A 48 14.02 5.35 8.13
N ILE A 49 12.92 6.10 7.96
CA ILE A 49 11.83 6.18 8.95
C ILE A 49 10.52 5.68 8.31
N PRO A 50 10.31 4.35 8.21
CA PRO A 50 9.15 3.77 7.53
C PRO A 50 7.87 3.71 8.38
N TYR A 51 7.99 3.82 9.71
CA TYR A 51 6.91 3.59 10.68
C TYR A 51 6.03 4.80 10.96
N VAL A 52 5.99 5.75 10.03
CA VAL A 52 5.14 6.95 10.08
C VAL A 52 4.37 7.10 8.77
N ASN A 53 3.25 7.81 8.82
CA ASN A 53 2.50 8.20 7.63
C ASN A 53 2.91 9.62 7.24
N TYR A 54 3.59 9.79 6.11
CA TYR A 54 3.93 11.10 5.59
C TYR A 54 2.71 11.74 4.94
N VAL A 55 2.27 12.87 5.46
CA VAL A 55 1.16 13.65 4.90
C VAL A 55 1.69 14.90 4.19
N ARG A 56 0.99 15.29 3.12
CA ARG A 56 1.37 16.44 2.29
C ARG A 56 0.85 17.77 2.82
N GLU A 57 -0.25 17.76 3.56
CA GLU A 57 -0.91 18.96 4.07
C GLU A 57 -0.80 18.98 5.60
N ILE A 58 -0.53 20.16 6.18
CA ILE A 58 -0.34 20.30 7.63
C ILE A 58 -1.62 19.96 8.41
N LYS A 59 -2.79 20.22 7.81
CA LYS A 59 -4.10 19.96 8.41
C LYS A 59 -4.38 18.48 8.69
N ASP A 60 -3.72 17.58 7.96
CA ASP A 60 -3.90 16.13 8.06
C ASP A 60 -2.84 15.49 8.99
N ALA A 61 -1.97 16.32 9.60
CA ALA A 61 -0.86 15.86 10.43
C ALA A 61 -1.22 15.90 11.91
N ASP A 62 -0.82 14.84 12.63
CA ASP A 62 -0.82 14.82 14.08
C ASP A 62 0.43 15.53 14.64
N VAL A 63 1.54 15.47 13.91
CA VAL A 63 2.83 16.07 14.28
C VAL A 63 3.46 16.80 13.10
N TYR A 64 3.94 18.01 13.38
CA TYR A 64 4.72 18.83 12.44
C TYR A 64 6.19 18.83 12.87
N ILE A 65 7.08 18.30 12.02
CA ILE A 65 8.52 18.26 12.31
C ILE A 65 9.24 19.33 11.51
N ILE A 66 9.90 20.24 12.23
CA ILE A 66 10.81 21.24 11.66
C ILE A 66 12.22 20.68 11.77
N SER A 67 12.91 20.58 10.64
CA SER A 67 14.28 20.08 10.59
C SER A 67 15.27 21.22 10.37
N THR A 68 16.44 21.11 10.98
CA THR A 68 17.61 21.92 10.68
C THR A 68 18.80 20.99 10.47
N ARG A 69 19.81 21.47 9.76
CA ARG A 69 21.05 20.71 9.51
C ARG A 69 22.23 21.57 9.91
N GLN A 70 23.15 20.99 10.67
CA GLN A 70 24.42 21.59 11.03
C GLN A 70 25.55 20.66 10.60
N ASN A 71 26.56 21.22 9.93
CA ASN A 71 27.77 20.48 9.58
C ASN A 71 28.70 20.47 10.80
N THR A 72 29.18 19.29 11.21
CA THR A 72 29.96 19.13 12.44
C THR A 72 31.47 19.17 12.25
N GLY A 73 31.97 19.60 11.07
CA GLY A 73 33.35 20.07 10.84
C GLY A 73 34.45 19.08 11.19
#